data_AF-A0A7K2NX27-F1
#
_entry.id   AF-A0A7K2NX27-F1
#
_cell.length_a   1.000
_cell.length_b   1.000
_cell.length_c   1.000
_cell.angle_alpha   90.00
_cell.angle_beta   90.00
_cell.angle_gamma   90.00
#
_symmetry.space_group_name_H-M   'P 1'
#
loop_
_entity.id
_entity.type
_entity.pdbx_description
1 polymer ?
#
loop_
_entity_poly.entity_id
_entity_poly.type
_entity_poly.pdbx_seq_one_letter_code
_entity_poly.pdbx_strand_id
1 'polypeptide(L)'
;MSGVVVTNPPKADAADVEALAAYGVATVSEAMGRTGLLGPGIRPVQQGVRVAGTAVTVLSWPGDNLMIHAAVEQCGEGDILVVTTTSPSTDGLFGELFATALQRRGVRGIVTNTGIRDTQELREMGFAAWSRAVSAQGTVKATGGSVNVPIAVDGQVIRPGDVIVADDDGVVVVPRER
;
A
#
# COMPACT_ATOMS: atom_id res chain seq x y z
N MET A 1 3.47 -0.10 -20.13
CA MET A 1 3.53 1.37 -20.10
C MET A 1 4.12 1.81 -18.77
N SER A 2 5.35 2.32 -18.77
CA SER A 2 5.89 3.11 -17.65
C SER A 2 5.64 4.59 -17.93
N GLY A 3 5.56 5.44 -16.89
CA GLY A 3 5.42 6.89 -17.06
C GLY A 3 3.98 7.38 -17.18
N VAL A 4 2.99 6.68 -16.61
CA VAL A 4 1.57 7.06 -16.68
C VAL A 4 0.99 7.23 -15.28
N VAL A 5 0.20 8.28 -15.09
CA VAL A 5 -0.67 8.49 -13.92
C VAL A 5 -2.10 8.36 -14.40
N VAL A 6 -2.79 7.29 -14.01
CA VAL A 6 -4.21 7.11 -14.31
C VAL A 6 -5.03 7.82 -13.23
N THR A 7 -5.89 8.73 -13.64
CA THR A 7 -6.79 9.47 -12.75
C THR A 7 -8.14 8.76 -12.66
N ASN A 8 -8.79 8.84 -11.49
CA ASN A 8 -10.12 8.29 -11.23
C ASN A 8 -10.32 6.82 -11.65
N PRO A 9 -9.45 5.88 -11.25
CA PRO A 9 -9.70 4.47 -11.51
C PRO A 9 -10.96 4.01 -10.75
N PRO A 10 -11.69 3.00 -11.27
CA PRO A 10 -12.82 2.43 -10.56
C PRO A 10 -12.39 1.83 -9.22
N LYS A 11 -13.22 1.99 -8.18
CA LYS A 11 -12.96 1.53 -6.81
C LYS A 11 -14.02 0.54 -6.35
N ALA A 12 -13.66 -0.36 -5.43
CA ALA A 12 -14.65 -1.19 -4.75
C ALA A 12 -15.66 -0.34 -3.98
N ASP A 13 -16.86 -0.88 -3.76
CA ASP A 13 -17.89 -0.21 -2.98
C ASP A 13 -17.42 -0.02 -1.54
N ALA A 14 -17.65 1.17 -0.97
CA ALA A 14 -17.19 1.49 0.36
C ALA A 14 -17.82 0.58 1.42
N ALA A 15 -19.09 0.17 1.25
CA ALA A 15 -19.75 -0.73 2.21
C ALA A 15 -19.09 -2.11 2.24
N ASP A 16 -18.69 -2.63 1.08
CA ASP A 16 -17.98 -3.92 0.98
C ASP A 16 -16.58 -3.82 1.60
N VAL A 17 -15.88 -2.70 1.39
CA VAL A 17 -14.58 -2.43 2.02
C VAL A 17 -14.70 -2.40 3.54
N GLU A 18 -15.71 -1.71 4.09
CA GLU A 18 -15.96 -1.69 5.54
C GLU A 18 -16.32 -3.07 6.09
N ALA A 19 -17.15 -3.83 5.36
CA ALA A 19 -17.50 -5.19 5.76
C ALA A 19 -16.26 -6.08 5.83
N LEU A 20 -15.35 -5.98 4.84
CA LEU A 20 -14.08 -6.70 4.84
C LEU A 20 -13.16 -6.25 5.98
N ALA A 21 -13.14 -4.96 6.35
CA ALA A 21 -12.34 -4.45 7.47
C ALA A 21 -12.69 -5.12 8.81
N ALA A 22 -13.93 -5.59 8.98
CA ALA A 22 -14.34 -6.33 10.17
C ALA A 22 -13.72 -7.73 10.24
N TYR A 23 -13.35 -8.31 9.09
CA TYR A 23 -12.74 -9.63 8.97
C TYR A 23 -11.21 -9.51 8.84
N GLY A 24 -10.46 -10.29 9.63
CA GLY A 24 -8.99 -10.25 9.58
C GLY A 24 -8.43 -10.89 8.30
N VAL A 25 -7.15 -10.65 8.04
CA VAL A 25 -6.42 -11.13 6.86
C VAL A 25 -6.56 -12.64 6.68
N ALA A 26 -6.39 -13.40 7.76
CA ALA A 26 -6.52 -14.86 7.74
C ALA A 26 -7.93 -15.32 7.31
N THR A 27 -8.97 -14.74 7.91
CA THR A 27 -10.37 -15.07 7.60
C THR A 27 -10.71 -14.74 6.14
N VAL A 28 -10.32 -13.56 5.67
CA VAL A 28 -10.56 -13.14 4.29
C VAL A 28 -9.83 -14.05 3.31
N SER A 29 -8.56 -14.39 3.58
CA SER A 29 -7.81 -15.30 2.71
C SER A 29 -8.44 -16.69 2.63
N GLU A 30 -8.86 -17.26 3.76
CA GLU A 30 -9.57 -18.55 3.78
C GLU A 30 -10.87 -18.50 2.97
N ALA A 31 -11.67 -17.43 3.15
CA ALA A 31 -12.91 -17.23 2.40
C ALA A 31 -12.66 -17.12 0.87
N MET A 32 -11.52 -16.56 0.46
CA MET A 32 -11.12 -16.50 -0.95
C MET A 32 -10.51 -17.80 -1.50
N GLY A 33 -10.44 -18.87 -0.69
CA GLY A 33 -9.85 -20.14 -1.07
C GLY A 33 -8.32 -20.18 -0.96
N ARG A 34 -7.76 -19.45 0.03
CA ARG A 34 -6.31 -19.35 0.30
C ARG A 34 -5.52 -18.69 -0.84
N THR A 35 -6.09 -17.61 -1.37
CA THR A 35 -5.49 -16.77 -2.42
C THR A 35 -5.35 -15.32 -1.95
N GLY A 36 -4.58 -14.50 -2.67
CA GLY A 36 -4.47 -13.06 -2.42
C GLY A 36 -3.46 -12.63 -1.35
N LEU A 37 -2.84 -13.56 -0.60
CA LEU A 37 -1.84 -13.19 0.42
C LEU A 37 -0.55 -12.67 -0.23
N LEU A 38 -0.01 -11.58 0.31
CA LEU A 38 1.29 -11.00 -0.10
C LEU A 38 2.49 -11.69 0.57
N GLY A 39 2.25 -12.79 1.30
CA GLY A 39 3.28 -13.58 1.97
C GLY A 39 3.82 -12.96 3.26
N PRO A 40 4.71 -13.66 3.98
CA PRO A 40 5.15 -13.29 5.32
C PRO A 40 6.26 -12.22 5.33
N GLY A 41 6.75 -11.79 4.16
CA GLY A 41 7.85 -10.83 4.06
C GLY A 41 7.43 -9.39 4.38
N ILE A 42 6.14 -9.08 4.24
CA ILE A 42 5.57 -7.77 4.53
C ILE A 42 5.00 -7.79 5.95
N ARG A 43 5.54 -6.93 6.82
CA ARG A 43 5.22 -6.91 8.25
C ARG A 43 4.70 -5.54 8.69
N PRO A 44 3.78 -5.48 9.66
CA PRO A 44 3.32 -4.23 10.21
C PRO A 44 4.45 -3.52 10.98
N VAL A 45 4.51 -2.20 10.86
CA VAL A 45 5.40 -1.33 11.66
C VAL A 45 4.85 -1.11 13.07
N GLN A 46 3.54 -1.25 13.21
CA GLN A 46 2.75 -1.17 14.43
C GLN A 46 2.23 -2.56 14.87
N GLN A 47 1.48 -2.62 15.98
CA GLN A 47 0.73 -3.81 16.42
C GLN A 47 -0.70 -3.43 16.80
N GLY A 48 -1.63 -4.39 16.73
CA GLY A 48 -3.02 -4.23 17.16
C GLY A 48 -3.88 -3.38 16.22
N VAL A 49 -3.43 -3.17 14.98
CA VAL A 49 -4.12 -2.35 13.99
C VAL A 49 -4.62 -3.22 12.85
N ARG A 50 -5.91 -3.10 12.52
CA ARG A 50 -6.54 -3.70 11.35
C ARG A 50 -7.17 -2.60 10.51
N VAL A 51 -6.96 -2.66 9.20
CA VAL A 51 -7.55 -1.75 8.23
C VAL A 51 -7.95 -2.48 6.96
N ALA A 52 -8.96 -1.97 6.27
CA ALA A 52 -9.16 -2.25 4.86
C ALA A 52 -9.36 -0.94 4.07
N GLY A 53 -9.06 -0.96 2.77
CA GLY A 53 -9.18 0.20 1.90
C GLY A 53 -8.94 -0.15 0.44
N THR A 54 -9.27 0.78 -0.46
CA THR A 54 -9.04 0.58 -1.90
C THR A 54 -7.61 0.92 -2.29
N ALA A 55 -7.01 0.09 -3.13
CA ALA A 55 -5.62 0.24 -3.55
C ALA A 55 -5.42 1.45 -4.47
N VAL A 56 -4.53 2.37 -4.07
CA VAL A 56 -3.86 3.31 -4.98
C VAL A 56 -2.47 2.74 -5.25
N THR A 57 -2.26 2.22 -6.45
CA THR A 57 -1.04 1.47 -6.79
C THR A 57 0.05 2.39 -7.32
N VAL A 58 1.30 2.13 -6.91
CA VAL A 58 2.48 2.90 -7.31
C VAL A 58 3.57 1.94 -7.74
N LEU A 59 4.08 2.16 -8.96
CA LEU A 59 5.28 1.50 -9.48
C LEU A 59 6.39 2.53 -9.56
N SER A 60 7.42 2.39 -8.73
CA SER A 60 8.60 3.26 -8.72
C SER A 60 9.84 2.55 -9.26
N TRP A 61 10.92 3.30 -9.48
CA TRP A 61 12.24 2.70 -9.68
C TRP A 61 12.90 2.39 -8.33
N PRO A 62 13.78 1.37 -8.25
CA PRO A 62 14.56 1.09 -7.04
C PRO A 62 15.30 2.34 -6.58
N GLY A 63 15.18 2.68 -5.29
CA GLY A 63 15.83 3.86 -4.74
C GLY A 63 15.26 5.20 -5.24
N ASP A 64 14.06 5.22 -5.82
CA ASP A 64 13.37 6.43 -6.29
C ASP A 64 11.95 6.51 -5.72
N ASN A 65 11.59 7.64 -5.09
CA ASN A 65 10.25 7.84 -4.52
C ASN A 65 9.45 8.98 -5.16
N LEU A 66 9.85 9.42 -6.36
CA LEU A 66 9.15 10.48 -7.10
C LEU A 66 7.66 10.16 -7.29
N MET A 67 7.32 8.91 -7.61
CA MET A 67 5.94 8.55 -7.90
C MET A 67 5.04 8.49 -6.67
N ILE A 68 5.60 8.40 -5.46
CA ILE A 68 4.81 8.53 -4.23
C ILE A 68 4.25 9.95 -4.10
N HIS A 69 5.02 10.98 -4.50
CA HIS A 69 4.48 12.35 -4.55
C HIS A 69 3.31 12.48 -5.53
N ALA A 70 3.42 11.90 -6.73
CA ALA A 70 2.32 11.91 -7.69
C ALA A 70 1.09 11.13 -7.17
N ALA A 71 1.32 10.02 -6.46
CA ALA A 71 0.26 9.19 -5.90
C ALA A 71 -0.51 9.86 -4.76
N VAL A 72 0.15 10.70 -3.94
CA VAL A 72 -0.54 11.51 -2.92
C VAL A 72 -1.68 12.31 -3.53
N GLU A 73 -1.49 12.90 -4.72
CA GLU A 73 -2.52 13.66 -5.42
C GLU A 73 -3.68 12.80 -5.95
N GLN A 74 -3.47 11.49 -6.09
CA GLN A 74 -4.49 10.54 -6.55
C GLN A 74 -5.23 9.83 -5.40
N CYS A 75 -4.75 10.00 -4.17
CA CYS A 75 -5.38 9.42 -2.99
C CYS A 75 -6.56 10.25 -2.50
N GLY A 76 -7.56 9.56 -1.97
CA GLY A 76 -8.69 10.13 -1.25
C GLY A 76 -9.09 9.28 -0.03
N GLU A 77 -10.24 9.62 0.53
CA GLU A 77 -10.76 8.99 1.74
C GLU A 77 -10.95 7.48 1.54
N GLY A 78 -10.44 6.70 2.48
CA GLY A 78 -10.58 5.25 2.48
C GLY A 78 -9.52 4.48 1.70
N ASP A 79 -8.61 5.17 1.00
CA ASP A 79 -7.57 4.51 0.22
C ASP A 79 -6.46 3.89 1.09
N ILE A 80 -5.81 2.87 0.53
CA ILE A 80 -4.53 2.34 1.00
C ILE A 80 -3.52 2.51 -0.15
N LEU A 81 -2.39 3.15 0.15
CA LEU A 81 -1.31 3.29 -0.82
C LEU A 81 -0.55 1.96 -0.93
N VAL A 82 -0.39 1.43 -2.14
CA VAL A 82 0.34 0.19 -2.39
C VAL A 82 1.54 0.47 -3.28
N VAL A 83 2.75 0.33 -2.74
CA VAL A 83 3.98 0.70 -3.43
C VAL A 83 4.82 -0.54 -3.75
N THR A 84 5.34 -0.60 -4.98
CA THR A 84 6.37 -1.55 -5.39
C THR A 84 7.38 -0.87 -6.32
N THR A 85 8.46 -1.57 -6.61
CA THR A 85 9.50 -1.12 -7.52
C THR A 85 9.65 -2.04 -8.73
N THR A 86 10.21 -1.51 -9.83
CA THR A 86 10.46 -2.28 -11.06
C THR A 86 11.44 -3.44 -10.86
N SER A 87 12.27 -3.39 -9.83
CA SER A 87 13.07 -4.50 -9.31
C SER A 87 13.21 -4.39 -7.79
N PRO A 88 13.65 -5.44 -7.06
CA PRO A 88 13.70 -5.41 -5.61
C PRO A 88 14.53 -4.25 -5.04
N SER A 89 13.99 -3.58 -4.01
CA SER A 89 14.67 -2.54 -3.24
C SER A 89 14.21 -2.60 -1.79
N THR A 90 15.11 -2.32 -0.86
CA THR A 90 14.81 -2.21 0.58
C THR A 90 15.10 -0.80 1.12
N ASP A 91 15.26 0.18 0.23
CA ASP A 91 15.51 1.56 0.64
C ASP A 91 14.25 2.17 1.25
N GLY A 92 14.43 3.16 2.13
CA GLY A 92 13.36 3.89 2.82
C GLY A 92 12.60 4.84 1.90
N LEU A 93 11.77 4.29 1.02
CA LEU A 93 10.99 5.07 0.03
C LEU A 93 9.93 5.95 0.71
N PHE A 94 9.41 5.52 1.86
CA PHE A 94 8.33 6.18 2.59
C PHE A 94 8.73 6.56 4.01
N GLY A 95 8.21 7.68 4.51
CA GLY A 95 8.44 8.22 5.85
C GLY A 95 7.35 9.20 6.27
N GLU A 96 7.54 9.86 7.40
CA GLU A 96 6.47 10.62 8.10
C GLU A 96 5.89 11.81 7.31
N LEU A 97 6.68 12.47 6.47
CA LEU A 97 6.18 13.55 5.60
C LEU A 97 5.13 13.07 4.60
N PHE A 98 5.29 11.86 4.04
CA PHE A 98 4.25 11.29 3.17
C PHE A 98 3.02 10.89 3.98
N ALA A 99 3.21 10.27 5.14
CA ALA A 99 2.12 9.91 6.04
C ALA A 99 1.27 11.14 6.41
N THR A 100 1.92 12.26 6.74
CA THR A 100 1.26 13.54 7.03
C THR A 100 0.36 13.99 5.88
N ALA A 101 0.88 13.95 4.64
CA ALA A 101 0.12 14.35 3.46
C ALA A 101 -1.05 13.40 3.16
N LEU A 102 -0.85 12.10 3.35
CA LEU A 102 -1.86 11.06 3.12
C LEU A 102 -2.97 11.09 4.17
N GLN A 103 -2.65 11.29 5.46
CA GLN A 103 -3.65 11.44 6.53
C GLN A 103 -4.61 12.60 6.25
N ARG A 104 -4.10 13.74 5.76
CA ARG A 104 -4.94 14.89 5.37
C ARG A 104 -5.94 14.57 4.25
N ARG A 105 -5.71 13.49 3.50
CA ARG A 105 -6.58 13.01 2.42
C ARG A 105 -7.46 11.83 2.85
N GLY A 106 -7.40 11.40 4.11
CA GLY A 106 -8.20 10.28 4.63
C GLY A 106 -7.68 8.89 4.23
N VAL A 107 -6.40 8.79 3.87
CA VAL A 107 -5.75 7.51 3.55
C VAL A 107 -5.51 6.71 4.84
N ARG A 108 -5.82 5.41 4.79
CA ARG A 108 -5.83 4.52 5.96
C ARG A 108 -4.49 3.90 6.29
N GLY A 109 -3.56 3.88 5.33
CA GLY A 109 -2.22 3.36 5.53
C GLY A 109 -1.45 3.12 4.24
N ILE A 110 -0.31 2.44 4.38
CA ILE A 110 0.55 2.03 3.28
C ILE A 110 0.90 0.54 3.36
N VAL A 111 0.94 -0.13 2.22
CA VAL A 111 1.55 -1.44 2.02
C VAL A 111 2.69 -1.30 1.02
N THR A 112 3.88 -1.79 1.35
CA THR A 112 5.02 -1.79 0.42
C THR A 112 5.89 -3.03 0.58
N ASN A 113 6.39 -3.55 -0.53
CA ASN A 113 7.48 -4.54 -0.50
C ASN A 113 8.87 -3.89 -0.52
N THR A 114 8.95 -2.59 -0.22
CA THR A 114 10.21 -1.82 -0.06
C THR A 114 10.50 -1.50 1.41
N GLY A 115 11.47 -0.61 1.64
CA GLY A 115 11.74 -0.04 2.96
C GLY A 115 10.85 1.15 3.32
N ILE A 116 10.63 1.33 4.63
CA ILE A 116 10.05 2.51 5.26
C ILE A 116 11.02 3.04 6.32
N ARG A 117 10.99 4.35 6.60
CA ARG A 117 11.71 5.04 7.68
C ARG A 117 10.77 5.84 8.58
N ASP A 118 11.33 6.51 9.58
CA ASP A 118 10.61 7.37 10.53
C ASP A 118 9.52 6.59 11.29
N THR A 119 9.81 5.33 11.61
CA THR A 119 8.79 4.40 12.12
C THR A 119 8.25 4.76 13.50
N GLN A 120 9.02 5.52 14.29
CA GLN A 120 8.54 6.01 15.58
C GLN A 120 7.47 7.07 15.35
N GLU A 121 7.74 8.03 14.48
CA GLU A 121 6.84 9.10 14.09
C GLU A 121 5.56 8.53 13.46
N LEU A 122 5.69 7.54 12.56
CA LEU A 122 4.53 6.85 11.98
C LEU A 122 3.62 6.22 13.05
N ARG A 123 4.19 5.58 14.08
CA ARG A 123 3.43 5.00 15.20
C ARG A 123 2.78 6.09 16.06
N GLU A 124 3.52 7.15 16.39
CA GLU A 124 3.02 8.27 17.20
C GLU A 124 1.87 9.02 16.50
N MET A 125 1.92 9.15 15.18
CA MET A 125 0.85 9.73 14.36
C MET A 125 -0.35 8.78 14.15
N GLY A 126 -0.23 7.51 14.54
CA GLY A 126 -1.25 6.49 14.26
C GLY A 126 -1.41 6.17 12.78
N PHE A 127 -0.39 6.37 11.95
CA PHE A 127 -0.44 6.02 10.52
C PHE A 127 0.00 4.57 10.31
N ALA A 128 -0.92 3.72 9.88
CA ALA A 128 -0.66 2.30 9.72
C ALA A 128 0.23 2.00 8.50
N ALA A 129 1.26 1.17 8.69
CA ALA A 129 2.21 0.84 7.65
C ALA A 129 2.62 -0.63 7.69
N TRP A 130 2.64 -1.28 6.53
CA TRP A 130 3.15 -2.62 6.32
C TRP A 130 4.29 -2.56 5.30
N SER A 131 5.46 -3.08 5.68
CA SER A 131 6.69 -2.95 4.88
C SER A 131 7.51 -4.22 4.86
N ARG A 132 8.35 -4.37 3.83
CA ARG A 132 9.36 -5.45 3.80
C ARG A 132 10.54 -5.16 4.70
N ALA A 133 10.93 -3.89 4.82
CA ALA A 133 12.10 -3.48 5.58
C ALA A 133 11.84 -2.17 6.32
N VAL A 134 12.52 -2.01 7.44
CA VAL A 134 12.76 -0.69 8.04
C VAL A 134 14.17 -0.27 7.65
N SER A 135 14.31 0.85 6.95
CA SER A 135 15.58 1.29 6.38
C SER A 135 15.68 2.81 6.36
N ALA A 136 16.71 3.36 7.01
CA ALA A 136 16.99 4.79 6.99
C ALA A 136 17.65 5.26 5.68
N GLN A 137 18.03 4.34 4.79
CA GLN A 137 18.61 4.66 3.49
C GLN A 137 17.62 5.50 2.66
N GLY A 138 18.03 6.71 2.28
CA GLY A 138 17.19 7.60 1.48
C GLY A 138 17.14 7.23 0.00
N THR A 139 16.27 7.92 -0.73
CA THR A 139 16.02 7.73 -2.17
C THR A 139 16.18 9.03 -2.95
N VAL A 140 16.29 8.92 -4.27
CA VAL A 140 16.28 10.05 -5.21
C VAL A 140 14.88 10.29 -5.79
N LYS A 141 14.77 11.27 -6.69
CA LYS A 141 13.56 11.63 -7.44
C LYS A 141 13.93 11.96 -8.88
N ALA A 142 14.49 10.99 -9.59
CA ALA A 142 15.12 11.15 -10.89
C ALA A 142 14.35 10.50 -12.03
N THR A 143 13.63 9.41 -11.76
CA THR A 143 13.04 8.56 -12.80
C THR A 143 11.55 8.36 -12.58
N GLY A 144 10.76 8.77 -13.58
CA GLY A 144 9.33 8.53 -13.59
C GLY A 144 8.97 7.04 -13.63
N GLY A 145 8.00 6.67 -12.78
CA GLY A 145 7.33 5.38 -12.79
C GLY A 145 5.85 5.55 -13.16
N SER A 146 4.95 4.81 -12.52
CA SER A 146 3.50 4.87 -12.81
C SER A 146 2.64 4.88 -11.55
N VAL A 147 1.45 5.46 -11.66
CA VAL A 147 0.42 5.48 -10.60
C VAL A 147 -0.89 4.96 -11.18
N ASN A 148 -1.64 4.20 -10.39
CA ASN A 148 -2.91 3.59 -10.77
C ASN A 148 -2.80 2.71 -12.03
N VAL A 149 -1.77 1.86 -12.05
CA VAL A 149 -1.63 0.76 -13.01
C VAL A 149 -1.60 -0.58 -12.26
N PRO A 150 -1.93 -1.71 -12.89
CA PRO A 150 -1.72 -3.01 -12.27
C PRO A 150 -0.25 -3.21 -11.90
N ILE A 151 0.02 -3.62 -10.66
CA ILE A 151 1.37 -3.88 -10.14
C ILE A 151 1.47 -5.31 -9.60
N ALA A 152 2.69 -5.84 -9.52
CA ALA A 152 2.97 -7.11 -8.87
C ALA A 152 3.67 -6.88 -7.52
N VAL A 153 3.12 -7.46 -6.47
CA VAL A 153 3.67 -7.43 -5.11
C VAL A 153 3.69 -8.87 -4.60
N ASP A 154 4.88 -9.42 -4.43
CA ASP A 154 5.12 -10.71 -3.78
C ASP A 154 4.26 -11.86 -4.33
N GLY A 155 4.12 -11.91 -5.66
CA GLY A 155 3.39 -12.95 -6.37
C GLY A 155 1.90 -12.65 -6.59
N GLN A 156 1.37 -11.56 -6.04
CA GLN A 156 0.01 -11.10 -6.29
C GLN A 156 -0.01 -9.93 -7.26
N VAL A 157 -0.99 -9.93 -8.17
CA VAL A 157 -1.31 -8.77 -9.00
C VAL A 157 -2.35 -7.92 -8.26
N ILE A 158 -2.03 -6.65 -8.06
CA ILE A 158 -2.92 -5.68 -7.42
C ILE A 158 -3.30 -4.65 -8.47
N ARG A 159 -4.60 -4.50 -8.72
CA ARG A 159 -5.14 -3.46 -9.60
C ARG A 159 -5.57 -2.25 -8.77
N PRO A 160 -5.55 -1.05 -9.37
CA PRO A 160 -6.11 0.12 -8.72
C PRO A 160 -7.59 -0.13 -8.38
N GLY A 161 -7.96 0.17 -7.14
CA GLY A 161 -9.31 -0.03 -6.63
C GLY A 161 -9.64 -1.43 -6.13
N ASP A 162 -8.73 -2.41 -6.21
CA ASP A 162 -8.85 -3.66 -5.46
C ASP A 162 -8.83 -3.38 -3.95
N VAL A 163 -9.45 -4.25 -3.15
CA VAL A 163 -9.49 -4.08 -1.70
C VAL A 163 -8.22 -4.67 -1.09
N ILE A 164 -7.56 -3.90 -0.24
CA ILE A 164 -6.45 -4.35 0.59
C ILE A 164 -6.99 -4.51 2.00
N VAL A 165 -6.80 -5.68 2.60
CA VAL A 165 -7.03 -5.92 4.03
C VAL A 165 -5.68 -6.20 4.67
N ALA A 166 -5.40 -5.52 5.77
CA ALA A 166 -4.12 -5.61 6.46
C ALA A 166 -4.33 -5.61 7.98
N ASP A 167 -3.65 -6.51 8.67
CA ASP A 167 -3.60 -6.62 10.12
C ASP A 167 -2.23 -7.14 10.59
N ASP A 168 -2.14 -7.59 11.85
CA ASP A 168 -0.87 -8.06 12.42
C ASP A 168 -0.31 -9.32 11.72
N ASP A 169 -1.15 -10.11 11.07
CA ASP A 169 -0.74 -11.35 10.40
C ASP A 169 -0.12 -11.10 9.02
N GLY A 170 -0.48 -9.99 8.37
CA GLY A 170 0.07 -9.58 7.09
C GLY A 170 -0.91 -8.77 6.23
N VAL A 171 -0.93 -9.07 4.94
CA VAL A 171 -1.75 -8.37 3.95
C VAL A 171 -2.36 -9.35 2.94
N VAL A 172 -3.63 -9.17 2.63
CA VAL A 172 -4.34 -9.86 1.55
C VAL A 172 -4.97 -8.84 0.59
N VAL A 173 -4.88 -9.11 -0.71
CA VAL A 173 -5.64 -8.39 -1.74
C VAL A 173 -6.89 -9.17 -2.12
N VAL A 174 -8.02 -8.48 -2.21
CA VAL A 174 -9.29 -8.98 -2.73
C VAL A 174 -9.59 -8.24 -4.04
N PRO A 175 -9.68 -8.92 -5.18
CA PRO A 175 -10.03 -8.28 -6.45
C PRO A 175 -11.40 -7.60 -6.35
N ARG A 176 -11.52 -6.36 -6.83
CA ARG A 176 -12.79 -5.60 -6.80
C ARG A 176 -13.97 -6.36 -7.43
N GLU A 177 -13.69 -7.14 -8.45
CA GLU A 177 -14.69 -7.83 -9.27
C GLU A 177 -15.27 -9.09 -8.61
N ARG A 178 -14.83 -9.44 -7.39
CA ARG A 178 -15.12 -10.70 -6.72
C ARG A 178 -15.89 -10.51 -5.42
#